data_AF-A0A2Z5WZ96-F1
#
_entry.id   AF-A0A2Z5WZ96-F1
#
_cell.length_a   1.000
_cell.length_b   1.000
_cell.length_c   1.000
_cell.angle_alpha   90.00
_cell.angle_beta   90.00
_cell.angle_gamma   90.00
#
_symmetry.space_group_name_H-M   'P 1'
#
loop_
_entity.id
_entity.type
_entity.pdbx_description
1 polymer ?
#
loop_
_entity_poly.entity_id
_entity_poly.type
_entity_poly.pdbx_seq_one_letter_code
_entity_poly.pdbx_strand_id
1 'polypeptide(L)' 'MPLLPINQSDLSVIRLIASDVDGTLTENGKFNPDFIATLHRLRNAGLKLLLVTGRSAGWV' A
#
# COMPACT_ATOMS: atom_id res chain seq x y z
N MET A 1 -12.25 18.44 13.26
CA MET A 1 -11.61 19.01 12.06
C MET A 1 -12.36 18.48 10.85
N PRO A 2 -12.77 19.34 9.90
CA PRO A 2 -13.31 18.84 8.64
C PRO A 2 -12.21 18.14 7.84
N LEU A 3 -12.58 17.12 7.08
CA LEU A 3 -11.68 16.52 6.10
C LEU A 3 -11.44 17.56 5.00
N LEU A 4 -10.17 17.82 4.69
CA LEU A 4 -9.80 18.67 3.56
C LEU A 4 -9.89 17.84 2.27
N PRO A 5 -10.41 18.41 1.17
CA PRO A 5 -10.42 17.74 -0.11
C PRO A 5 -8.99 17.55 -0.61
N ILE A 6 -8.69 16.39 -1.17
CA ILE A 6 -7.42 16.09 -1.84
C ILE A 6 -7.60 16.38 -3.33
N ASN A 7 -6.76 17.23 -3.91
CA ASN A 7 -6.75 17.43 -5.37
C ASN A 7 -5.81 16.44 -6.04
N GLN A 8 -6.09 16.10 -7.30
CA GLN A 8 -5.24 15.21 -8.10
C GLN A 8 -3.79 15.71 -8.19
N SER A 9 -3.60 17.04 -8.25
CA SER A 9 -2.29 17.69 -8.26
C SER A 9 -1.45 17.33 -7.03
N ASP A 10 -2.09 17.21 -5.88
CA ASP A 10 -1.44 16.95 -4.59
C ASP A 10 -0.90 15.52 -4.52
N LEU A 11 -1.45 14.61 -5.33
CA LEU A 11 -0.99 13.23 -5.43
C LEU A 11 0.26 13.07 -6.29
N SER A 12 0.56 14.03 -7.17
CA SER A 12 1.69 13.94 -8.12
C SER A 12 3.07 13.92 -7.44
N VAL A 13 3.15 14.46 -6.22
CA VAL A 13 4.38 14.51 -5.42
C VAL A 13 4.61 13.26 -4.59
N ILE A 14 3.62 12.35 -4.51
CA ILE A 14 3.74 11.11 -3.73
C ILE A 14 4.83 10.23 -4.36
N ARG A 15 5.67 9.65 -3.48
CA ARG A 15 6.76 8.73 -3.84
C ARG A 15 6.71 7.41 -3.08
N LEU A 16 5.83 7.30 -2.08
CA LEU A 16 5.74 6.15 -1.20
C LEU A 16 4.29 5.92 -0.76
N ILE A 17 3.91 4.65 -0.72
CA ILE A 17 2.68 4.16 -0.12
C ILE A 17 3.09 3.34 1.10
N ALA A 18 2.55 3.68 2.28
CA ALA A 18 2.68 2.87 3.48
C ALA A 18 1.33 2.19 3.74
N SER A 19 1.34 0.88 3.94
CA SER A 19 0.09 0.11 4.10
C SER A 19 0.27 -1.02 5.10
N ASP A 20 -0.75 -1.22 5.93
CA ASP A 20 -0.87 -2.42 6.74
C ASP A 20 -1.09 -3.66 5.86
N VAL A 21 -0.79 -4.84 6.40
CA VAL A 21 -0.88 -6.10 5.66
C VAL A 21 -2.19 -6.82 5.99
N ASP A 22 -2.42 -7.12 7.26
CA ASP A 22 -3.46 -8.05 7.67
C ASP A 22 -4.84 -7.39 7.78
N GLY A 23 -5.77 -7.78 6.91
CA GLY A 23 -7.09 -7.13 6.85
C GLY A 23 -7.08 -5.80 6.08
N THR A 24 -5.91 -5.37 5.59
CA THR A 24 -5.76 -4.23 4.69
C THR A 24 -5.39 -4.67 3.28
N LEU A 25 -4.25 -5.37 3.12
CA LEU A 25 -3.84 -5.95 1.83
C LEU A 25 -4.30 -7.40 1.67
N THR A 26 -4.65 -8.06 2.77
CA THR A 26 -5.17 -9.42 2.78
C THR A 26 -6.65 -9.46 3.14
N GLU A 27 -7.40 -10.31 2.44
CA GLU A 27 -8.76 -10.71 2.79
C GLU A 27 -8.73 -12.19 3.21
N ASN A 28 -9.24 -12.50 4.40
CA ASN A 28 -9.17 -13.84 4.99
C ASN A 28 -7.74 -14.43 4.99
N GLY A 29 -6.74 -13.60 5.26
CA GLY A 29 -5.32 -13.98 5.31
C GLY A 29 -4.68 -14.24 3.95
N LYS A 30 -5.34 -13.89 2.83
CA LYS A 30 -4.82 -14.07 1.48
C LYS A 30 -4.76 -12.74 0.74
N PHE A 31 -3.69 -12.54 -0.04
CA PHE A 31 -3.63 -11.44 -0.99
C PHE A 31 -4.57 -11.69 -2.16
N ASN A 32 -5.07 -10.59 -2.75
CA ASN A 32 -5.73 -10.66 -4.04
C ASN A 32 -4.76 -11.23 -5.10
N PRO A 33 -5.22 -12.07 -6.05
CA PRO A 33 -4.37 -12.59 -7.14
C PRO A 33 -3.60 -11.51 -7.92
N ASP A 34 -4.18 -10.31 -8.05
CA ASP A 34 -3.57 -9.18 -8.74
C ASP A 34 -2.51 -8.43 -7.92
N PHE A 35 -2.24 -8.85 -6.68
CA PHE A 35 -1.30 -8.17 -5.81
C PHE A 35 0.10 -8.10 -6.43
N ILE A 36 0.58 -9.19 -7.02
CA ILE A 36 1.89 -9.21 -7.71
C ILE A 36 1.90 -8.23 -8.89
N ALA A 37 0.85 -8.23 -9.72
CA ALA A 37 0.74 -7.28 -10.83
C ALA A 37 0.72 -5.82 -10.34
N THR A 38 0.09 -5.57 -9.20
CA THR A 38 0.06 -4.26 -8.54
C THR A 38 1.45 -3.82 -8.09
N LEU A 39 2.25 -4.71 -7.48
CA LEU A 39 3.64 -4.42 -7.10
C LEU A 39 4.49 -4.02 -8.31
N HIS A 40 4.31 -4.70 -9.46
CA HIS A 40 4.97 -4.32 -10.71
C HIS A 40 4.55 -2.94 -11.20
N ARG A 41 3.24 -2.62 -11.17
CA ARG A 41 2.73 -1.31 -11.56
C ARG A 41 3.30 -0.19 -10.68
N LEU A 42 3.35 -0.40 -9.35
CA LEU A 42 3.92 0.55 -8.41
C LEU A 42 5.42 0.78 -8.68
N ARG A 43 6.18 -0.31 -8.87
CA ARG A 43 7.61 -0.23 -9.21
C ARG A 43 7.83 0.56 -10.51
N ASN A 44 7.06 0.26 -11.56
CA ASN A 44 7.17 0.94 -12.86
C ASN A 44 6.79 2.42 -12.78
N ALA A 45 5.87 2.78 -11.88
CA ALA A 45 5.51 4.16 -11.59
C ALA A 45 6.52 4.89 -10.67
N GLY A 46 7.60 4.22 -10.22
CA GLY A 46 8.59 4.79 -9.30
C GLY A 46 8.06 4.97 -7.87
N LEU A 47 6.95 4.32 -7.52
CA LEU A 47 6.36 4.36 -6.19
C LEU A 47 6.91 3.23 -5.33
N LYS A 48 7.38 3.58 -4.13
CA LYS A 48 7.82 2.60 -3.13
C LYS A 48 6.62 2.13 -2.31
N LEU A 49 6.54 0.83 -2.01
CA LEU A 49 5.60 0.28 -1.04
C LEU A 49 6.34 -0.07 0.25
N LEU A 50 5.90 0.47 1.37
CA LEU A 50 6.36 0.12 2.71
C LEU A 50 5.23 -0.64 3.41
N LEU A 51 5.45 -1.92 3.71
CA LEU A 51 4.52 -2.69 4.52
C LEU A 51 4.73 -2.34 6.00
N VAL A 52 3.66 -1.95 6.68
CA VAL A 52 3.67 -1.52 8.07
C VAL A 52 2.74 -2.45 8.86
N THR A 53 3.30 -3.44 9.53
CA THR A 53 2.51 -4.42 10.29
C THR A 53 2.91 -4.42 11.77
N GLY A 54 1.92 -4.64 12.64
CA GLY A 54 2.15 -4.92 14.06
C GLY A 54 2.55 -6.38 14.33
N ARG A 55 2.43 -7.26 13.32
CA ARG A 55 2.88 -8.65 13.41
C ARG A 55 4.34 -8.75 12.99
N SER A 56 5.01 -9.79 13.45
CA SER A 56 6.35 -10.11 12.97
C SER A 56 6.32 -10.42 11.47
N ALA A 57 7.29 -9.87 10.73
CA ALA A 57 7.46 -10.15 9.31
C ALA A 57 8.12 -11.53 9.09
N GLY A 58 7.46 -12.59 9.53
CA GLY A 58 7.91 -13.98 9.37
C GLY A 58 8.73 -14.56 10.54
N TRP A 59 8.80 -13.88 11.67
CA TRP A 59 9.41 -14.43 12.90
C TRP A 59 8.29 -14.97 13.79
N VAL A 60 8.09 -16.29 13.80
CA VAL A 60 7.12 -16.95 14.68
C VAL A 60 7.33 -16.63 16.15
#